data_AF-A0A270BAR3-F1
#
_entry.id   AF-A0A270BAR3-F1
#
_cell.length_a   1.000
_cell.length_b   1.000
_cell.length_c   1.000
_cell.angle_alpha   90.00
_cell.angle_beta   90.00
_cell.angle_gamma   90.00
#
_symmetry.space_group_name_H-M   'P 1'
#
loop_
_entity.id
_entity.type
_entity.pdbx_description
1 polymer ?
#
loop_
_entity_poly.entity_id
_entity_poly.type
_entity_poly.pdbx_seq_one_letter_code
_entity_poly.pdbx_strand_id
1 'polypeptide(L)'
;MQQFSNLEISEIKSRIDQIQQLLGSRESEAPAERNVDRPAASPPELVDRVAFNIQMRRIRKSHFAGAQMSGANWDMMLDLMLARTHGRLLSASDLATGAEVPLSSGLRMIAALEQQGYVRRTLDEKDRRRSIVRLTDEGAARMMAYFDAVNNAWVDQQRRAA
;
A
#
# COMPACT_ATOMS: atom_id res chain seq x y z
N MET A 1 -0.84 -3.56 30.49
CA MET A 1 -2.05 -3.16 29.75
C MET A 1 -2.09 -1.64 29.76
N GLN A 2 -1.88 -0.98 28.62
CA GLN A 2 -1.97 0.48 28.58
C GLN A 2 -3.43 0.90 28.56
N GLN A 3 -3.77 1.73 29.53
CA GLN A 3 -5.10 2.26 29.82
C GLN A 3 -5.26 3.52 28.95
N PHE A 4 -6.11 3.45 27.92
CA PHE A 4 -6.45 4.64 27.13
C PHE A 4 -7.10 5.68 28.04
N SER A 5 -6.72 6.94 27.87
CA SER A 5 -7.10 8.00 28.81
C SER A 5 -8.59 8.34 28.64
N ASN A 6 -9.28 8.63 29.74
CA ASN A 6 -10.72 8.97 29.73
C ASN A 6 -11.06 10.17 28.82
N LEU A 7 -10.08 11.00 28.45
CA LEU A 7 -10.22 12.10 27.51
C LEU A 7 -10.43 11.63 26.06
N GLU A 8 -9.74 10.58 25.62
CA GLU A 8 -9.82 10.07 24.23
C GLU A 8 -11.17 9.38 23.97
N ILE A 9 -11.73 8.73 25.00
CA ILE A 9 -13.06 8.09 24.94
C ILE A 9 -14.18 9.15 24.91
N SER A 10 -13.99 10.29 25.59
CA SER A 10 -14.94 11.41 25.58
C SER A 10 -15.01 12.09 24.21
N GLU A 11 -13.87 12.22 23.54
CA GLU A 11 -13.74 12.87 22.23
C GLU A 11 -14.36 12.02 21.10
N ILE A 12 -14.26 10.69 21.21
CA ILE A 12 -14.89 9.75 20.27
C ILE A 12 -16.42 9.71 20.45
N LYS A 13 -16.93 9.74 21.69
CA LYS A 13 -18.38 9.76 21.96
C LYS A 13 -19.04 11.05 21.45
N SER A 14 -18.40 12.20 21.67
CA SER A 14 -18.92 13.50 21.23
C SER A 14 -19.10 13.61 19.71
N ARG A 15 -18.21 12.97 18.91
CA ARG A 15 -18.35 12.93 17.45
C ARG A 15 -19.48 12.03 16.96
N ILE A 16 -19.78 10.94 17.69
CA ILE A 16 -20.87 10.02 17.34
C ILE A 16 -22.23 10.68 17.59
N ASP A 17 -22.37 11.41 18.70
CA ASP A 17 -23.63 12.11 19.04
C ASP A 17 -23.92 13.26 18.04
N GLN A 18 -22.88 13.96 17.56
CA GLN A 18 -23.01 14.96 16.49
C GLN A 18 -23.47 14.34 15.16
N ILE A 19 -23.00 13.14 14.81
CA ILE A 19 -23.44 12.44 13.60
C ILE A 19 -24.90 12.00 13.74
N GLN A 20 -25.34 11.57 14.93
CA GLN A 20 -26.72 11.18 15.18
C GLN A 20 -27.70 12.37 15.15
N GLN A 21 -27.29 13.55 15.65
CA GLN A 21 -28.09 14.77 15.53
C GLN A 21 -28.22 15.28 14.09
N LEU A 22 -27.16 15.16 13.27
CA LEU A 22 -27.19 15.55 11.86
C LEU A 22 -28.08 14.64 11.00
N LEU A 23 -28.29 13.39 11.42
CA LEU A 23 -29.08 12.40 10.71
C LEU A 23 -30.57 12.37 11.12
N GLY A 24 -30.96 13.06 12.19
CA GLY A 24 -32.32 13.01 12.76
C GLY A 24 -33.28 14.16 12.39
N SER A 25 -32.86 15.17 11.61
CA SER A 25 -33.64 16.42 11.45
C SER A 25 -34.17 16.70 10.04
N ARG A 26 -34.48 15.68 9.23
CA ARG A 26 -35.16 15.89 7.94
C ARG A 26 -36.23 14.85 7.68
N GLU A 27 -37.37 15.01 8.34
CA GLU A 27 -38.64 14.48 7.83
C GLU A 27 -39.65 15.63 7.69
N SER A 28 -40.40 15.58 6.58
CA SER A 28 -41.47 16.49 6.11
C SER A 28 -41.07 17.82 5.46
N GLU A 29 -40.80 17.77 4.16
CA GLU A 29 -41.69 18.31 3.11
C GLU A 29 -41.17 17.86 1.73
N ALA A 30 -42.00 17.18 0.94
CA ALA A 30 -41.60 16.66 -0.36
C ALA A 30 -41.54 17.78 -1.42
N PRO A 31 -40.47 17.84 -2.23
CA PRO A 31 -40.71 18.11 -3.64
C PRO A 31 -39.80 17.30 -4.57
N ALA A 32 -40.46 16.73 -5.57
CA ALA A 32 -39.95 16.20 -6.84
C ALA A 32 -38.96 15.03 -6.73
N GLU A 33 -39.26 13.98 -7.50
CA GLU A 33 -38.31 12.94 -7.88
C GLU A 33 -37.08 13.59 -8.54
N ARG A 34 -36.16 14.09 -7.73
CA ARG A 34 -34.80 14.34 -8.17
C ARG A 34 -34.19 12.97 -8.35
N ASN A 35 -33.74 12.70 -9.56
CA ASN A 35 -32.89 11.57 -9.88
C ASN A 35 -31.53 11.82 -9.18
N VAL A 36 -31.44 11.59 -7.86
CA VAL A 36 -30.26 11.97 -7.03
C VAL A 36 -29.12 10.96 -7.16
N ASP A 37 -29.31 9.81 -7.81
CA ASP A 37 -28.35 8.70 -7.67
C ASP A 37 -27.64 8.27 -8.95
N ARG A 38 -27.72 9.06 -10.03
CA ARG A 38 -26.78 8.90 -11.15
C ARG A 38 -25.58 9.80 -10.87
N PRO A 39 -24.42 9.26 -10.45
CA PRO A 39 -23.23 10.08 -10.29
C PRO A 39 -22.99 10.81 -11.62
N ALA A 40 -22.77 12.13 -11.55
CA ALA A 40 -22.35 12.90 -12.70
C ALA A 40 -21.18 12.17 -13.37
N ALA A 41 -21.20 12.07 -14.71
CA ALA A 41 -20.17 11.36 -15.45
C ALA A 41 -18.79 11.85 -14.98
N SER A 42 -17.97 10.94 -14.46
CA SER A 42 -16.62 11.27 -14.02
C SER A 42 -15.80 11.77 -15.22
N PRO A 43 -14.87 12.73 -15.02
CA PRO A 43 -13.96 13.14 -16.09
C PRO A 43 -13.28 11.90 -16.71
N PRO A 44 -13.23 11.77 -18.05
CA PRO A 44 -12.61 10.60 -18.71
C PRO A 44 -11.19 10.30 -18.17
N GLU A 45 -10.40 11.34 -17.90
CA GLU A 45 -9.06 11.23 -17.32
C GLU A 45 -9.05 10.52 -15.95
N LEU A 46 -10.07 10.73 -15.12
CA LEU A 46 -10.17 10.05 -13.82
C LEU A 46 -10.46 8.55 -14.03
N VAL A 47 -11.35 8.21 -14.96
CA VAL A 47 -11.67 6.81 -15.30
C VAL A 47 -10.41 6.09 -15.79
N ASP A 48 -9.65 6.73 -16.66
CA ASP A 48 -8.39 6.22 -17.20
C ASP A 48 -7.32 6.00 -16.12
N ARG A 49 -7.17 6.94 -15.19
CA ARG A 49 -6.23 6.81 -14.05
C ARG A 49 -6.62 5.69 -13.10
N VAL A 50 -7.92 5.54 -12.81
CA VAL A 50 -8.43 4.46 -11.95
C VAL A 50 -8.27 3.11 -12.64
N ALA A 51 -8.59 3.01 -13.93
CA ALA A 51 -8.39 1.80 -14.72
C ALA A 51 -6.91 1.37 -14.75
N PHE A 52 -6.00 2.33 -14.93
CA PHE A 52 -4.56 2.08 -14.88
C PHE A 52 -4.11 1.55 -13.50
N ASN A 53 -4.60 2.13 -12.40
CA ASN A 53 -4.28 1.65 -11.06
C ASN A 53 -4.77 0.21 -10.81
N ILE A 54 -5.97 -0.12 -11.29
CA ILE A 54 -6.50 -1.50 -11.26
C ILE A 54 -5.60 -2.44 -12.07
N GLN A 55 -5.14 -2.01 -13.23
CA GLN A 55 -4.22 -2.79 -14.07
C GLN A 55 -2.87 -3.03 -13.39
N MET A 56 -2.26 -2.00 -12.78
CA MET A 56 -1.03 -2.15 -11.99
C MET A 56 -1.19 -3.18 -10.88
N ARG A 57 -2.32 -3.17 -10.16
CA ARG A 57 -2.62 -4.17 -9.13
C ARG A 57 -2.71 -5.59 -9.71
N ARG A 58 -3.25 -5.76 -10.93
CA ARG A 58 -3.33 -7.06 -11.61
C ARG A 58 -1.97 -7.55 -12.09
N ILE A 59 -1.14 -6.66 -12.67
CA ILE A 59 0.24 -6.95 -13.06
C ILE A 59 1.02 -7.39 -11.81
N ARG A 60 0.93 -6.66 -10.69
CA ARG A 60 1.59 -7.08 -9.45
C ARG A 60 1.20 -8.52 -9.04
N LYS A 61 -0.08 -8.88 -9.13
CA LYS A 61 -0.56 -10.22 -8.82
C LYS A 61 -0.04 -11.31 -9.78
N SER A 62 0.25 -10.99 -11.04
CA SER A 62 0.80 -11.97 -11.98
C SER A 62 2.31 -12.21 -11.77
N HIS A 63 3.03 -11.22 -11.26
CA HIS A 63 4.47 -11.31 -11.02
C HIS A 63 4.85 -11.87 -9.64
N PHE A 64 3.99 -11.75 -8.63
CA PHE A 64 4.26 -12.24 -7.28
C PHE A 64 3.23 -13.28 -6.85
N ALA A 65 3.70 -14.43 -6.38
CA ALA A 65 2.82 -15.50 -5.93
C ALA A 65 2.21 -15.16 -4.56
N GLY A 66 0.90 -15.38 -4.42
CA GLY A 66 0.20 -15.28 -3.13
C GLY A 66 -0.42 -13.93 -2.81
N ALA A 67 -1.48 -13.95 -1.99
CA ALA A 67 -2.25 -12.78 -1.59
C ALA A 67 -1.49 -11.76 -0.70
N GLN A 68 -0.24 -12.07 -0.32
CA GLN A 68 0.52 -11.28 0.65
C GLN A 68 1.32 -10.11 0.04
N MET A 69 1.41 -9.99 -1.28
CA MET A 69 2.15 -8.89 -1.94
C MET A 69 1.30 -7.61 -2.05
N SER A 70 0.98 -7.01 -0.90
CA SER A 70 0.23 -5.77 -0.76
C SER A 70 0.54 -5.06 0.56
N GLY A 71 0.23 -3.77 0.65
CA GLY A 71 0.53 -2.95 1.83
C GLY A 71 2.03 -2.98 2.15
N ALA A 72 2.37 -3.05 3.43
CA ALA A 72 3.76 -3.00 3.89
C ALA A 72 4.72 -4.00 3.23
N ASN A 73 4.28 -5.21 2.85
CA ASN A 73 5.15 -6.14 2.12
C ASN A 73 5.56 -5.58 0.75
N TRP A 74 4.64 -4.90 0.07
CA TRP A 74 4.92 -4.26 -1.20
C TRP A 74 5.81 -3.03 -1.02
N ASP A 75 5.56 -2.23 0.03
CA ASP A 75 6.36 -1.04 0.34
C ASP A 75 7.82 -1.42 0.65
N MET A 76 8.04 -2.50 1.41
CA MET A 76 9.39 -3.04 1.64
C MET A 76 10.10 -3.50 0.37
N MET A 77 9.38 -4.12 -0.58
CA MET A 77 9.95 -4.54 -1.86
C MET A 77 10.37 -3.33 -2.70
N LEU A 78 9.57 -2.24 -2.69
CA LEU A 78 9.89 -0.98 -3.35
C LEU A 78 11.13 -0.33 -2.74
N ASP A 79 11.19 -0.22 -1.41
CA ASP A 79 12.33 0.33 -0.69
C ASP A 79 13.62 -0.44 -0.98
N LEU A 80 13.54 -1.78 -0.99
CA LEU A 80 14.68 -2.63 -1.31
C LEU A 80 15.13 -2.51 -2.77
N MET A 81 14.18 -2.36 -3.71
CA MET A 81 14.51 -2.12 -5.11
C MET A 81 15.21 -0.77 -5.30
N LEU A 82 14.69 0.28 -4.65
CA LEU A 82 15.30 1.61 -4.66
C LEU A 82 16.68 1.61 -3.99
N ALA A 83 16.84 0.91 -2.86
CA ALA A 83 18.13 0.76 -2.22
C ALA A 83 19.13 0.05 -3.14
N ARG A 84 18.70 -0.99 -3.88
CA ARG A 84 19.54 -1.71 -4.85
C ARG A 84 20.03 -0.78 -5.97
N THR A 85 19.18 0.09 -6.53
CA THR A 85 19.59 1.01 -7.61
C THR A 85 20.57 2.09 -7.14
N HIS A 86 20.53 2.44 -5.85
CA HIS A 86 21.44 3.42 -5.25
C HIS A 86 22.65 2.80 -4.53
N GLY A 87 22.82 1.47 -4.57
CA GLY A 87 23.89 0.77 -3.84
C GLY A 87 23.81 0.92 -2.32
N ARG A 88 22.62 1.21 -1.77
CA ARG A 88 22.38 1.39 -0.34
C ARG A 88 21.98 0.09 0.33
N LEU A 89 22.27 -0.01 1.62
CA LEU A 89 21.89 -1.13 2.47
C LEU A 89 20.81 -0.69 3.44
N LEU A 90 19.74 -1.47 3.55
CA LEU A 90 18.66 -1.26 4.50
C LEU A 90 18.70 -2.33 5.59
N SER A 91 18.46 -1.92 6.83
CA SER A 91 18.25 -2.86 7.93
C SER A 91 16.78 -3.20 8.12
N ALA A 92 16.50 -4.25 8.90
CA ALA A 92 15.13 -4.62 9.25
C ALA A 92 14.35 -3.47 9.93
N SER A 93 15.04 -2.64 10.73
CA SER A 93 14.43 -1.46 11.34
C SER A 93 14.10 -0.37 10.31
N ASP A 94 15.01 -0.13 9.37
CA ASP A 94 14.80 0.87 8.29
C ASP A 94 13.57 0.48 7.46
N LEU A 95 13.44 -0.81 7.11
CA LEU A 95 12.28 -1.33 6.36
C LEU A 95 10.97 -1.24 7.15
N ALA A 96 10.99 -1.54 8.45
CA ALA A 96 9.79 -1.42 9.28
C ALA A 96 9.32 0.03 9.38
N THR A 97 10.27 0.97 9.53
CA THR A 97 9.99 2.41 9.52
C THR A 97 9.44 2.86 8.16
N GLY A 98 10.07 2.48 7.05
CA GLY A 98 9.62 2.85 5.70
C GLY A 98 8.23 2.32 5.36
N ALA A 99 7.91 1.10 5.82
CA ALA A 99 6.61 0.48 5.63
C ALA A 99 5.56 0.85 6.69
N GLU A 100 5.86 1.81 7.58
CA GLU A 100 4.96 2.32 8.62
C GLU A 100 4.38 1.24 9.55
N VAL A 101 5.18 0.24 9.90
CA VAL A 101 4.78 -0.86 10.80
C VAL A 101 5.68 -0.96 12.03
N PRO A 102 5.16 -1.45 13.18
CA PRO A 102 6.00 -1.78 14.32
C PRO A 102 7.08 -2.80 13.93
N LEU A 103 8.29 -2.68 14.51
CA LEU A 103 9.42 -3.55 14.20
C LEU A 103 9.10 -5.05 14.29
N SER A 104 8.33 -5.46 15.31
CA SER A 104 7.93 -6.87 15.47
C SER A 104 7.04 -7.38 14.33
N SER A 105 6.20 -6.52 13.75
CA SER A 105 5.42 -6.80 12.55
C SER A 105 6.30 -6.79 11.31
N GLY A 106 7.20 -5.82 11.18
CA GLY A 106 8.15 -5.77 10.08
C GLY A 106 9.05 -7.01 10.00
N LEU A 107 9.51 -7.53 11.14
CA LEU A 107 10.29 -8.77 11.19
C LEU A 107 9.49 -10.00 10.71
N ARG A 108 8.19 -10.08 11.02
CA ARG A 108 7.30 -11.15 10.51
C ARG A 108 7.11 -11.04 8.99
N MET A 109 6.96 -9.81 8.50
CA MET A 109 6.81 -9.50 7.08
C MET A 109 8.06 -9.83 6.28
N ILE A 110 9.24 -9.41 6.78
CA ILE A 110 10.53 -9.78 6.19
C ILE A 110 10.69 -11.30 6.16
N ALA A 111 10.37 -12.01 7.25
CA ALA A 111 10.45 -13.47 7.28
C ALA A 111 9.52 -14.13 6.24
N ALA A 112 8.32 -13.60 6.00
CA ALA A 112 7.44 -14.08 4.95
C ALA A 112 8.04 -13.85 3.55
N LEU A 113 8.65 -12.68 3.30
CA LEU A 113 9.36 -12.40 2.05
C LEU A 113 10.60 -13.31 1.86
N GLU A 114 11.30 -13.66 2.96
CA GLU A 114 12.40 -14.63 2.94
C GLU A 114 11.91 -16.03 2.55
N GLN A 115 10.77 -16.46 3.11
CA GLN A 115 10.14 -17.75 2.77
C GLN A 115 9.71 -17.83 1.30
N GLN A 116 9.31 -16.71 0.69
CA GLN A 116 9.02 -16.64 -0.74
C GLN A 116 10.28 -16.58 -1.62
N GLY A 117 11.47 -16.47 -1.01
CA GLY A 117 12.74 -16.37 -1.72
C GLY A 117 12.99 -15.01 -2.38
N TYR A 118 12.21 -13.97 -2.04
CA TYR A 118 12.35 -12.63 -2.65
C TYR A 118 13.40 -11.76 -1.96
N VAL A 119 13.62 -11.98 -0.66
CA VAL A 119 14.61 -11.24 0.12
C VAL A 119 15.51 -12.20 0.87
N ARG A 120 16.68 -11.71 1.24
CA ARG A 120 17.64 -12.39 2.13
C ARG A 120 18.08 -11.41 3.20
N ARG A 121 18.18 -11.91 4.44
CA ARG A 121 18.78 -11.20 5.56
C ARG A 121 20.17 -11.73 5.90
N THR A 122 21.07 -10.82 6.23
CA THR A 122 22.43 -11.11 6.73
C THR A 122 22.70 -10.28 7.97
N LEU A 123 23.50 -10.80 8.91
CA LEU A 123 23.98 -10.00 10.03
C LEU A 123 24.93 -8.92 9.52
N ASP A 124 24.87 -7.71 10.10
CA ASP A 124 25.84 -6.67 9.83
C ASP A 124 27.19 -7.07 10.46
N GLU A 125 28.27 -6.99 9.67
CA GLU A 125 29.63 -7.32 10.11
C GLU A 125 30.13 -6.35 11.19
N LYS A 126 29.62 -5.12 11.21
CA LYS A 126 30.02 -4.07 12.17
C LYS A 126 29.18 -4.09 13.45
N ASP A 127 27.92 -4.53 13.37
CA ASP A 127 27.05 -4.70 14.54
C ASP A 127 26.13 -5.90 14.36
N ARG A 128 26.45 -7.02 15.01
CA ARG A 128 25.66 -8.27 14.94
C ARG A 128 24.23 -8.14 15.47
N ARG A 129 23.87 -7.04 16.15
CA ARG A 129 22.49 -6.74 16.56
C ARG A 129 21.66 -6.18 15.41
N ARG A 130 22.31 -5.67 14.36
CA ARG A 130 21.68 -5.16 13.15
C ARG A 130 21.65 -6.26 12.08
N SER A 131 20.50 -6.40 11.44
CA SER A 131 20.34 -7.29 10.30
C SER A 131 20.10 -6.47 9.04
N ILE A 132 20.90 -6.71 8.02
CA ILE A 132 20.81 -6.09 6.69
C ILE A 132 19.92 -6.97 5.83
N VAL A 133 18.99 -6.35 5.12
CA VAL A 133 18.04 -7.04 4.22
C VAL A 133 18.29 -6.58 2.80
N ARG A 134 18.28 -7.52 1.86
CA ARG A 134 18.49 -7.27 0.42
C ARG A 134 17.52 -8.10 -0.42
N LEU A 135 17.19 -7.62 -1.62
CA LEU A 135 16.56 -8.48 -2.63
C LEU A 135 17.50 -9.63 -2.98
N THR A 136 16.93 -10.81 -3.16
CA THR A 136 17.61 -11.88 -3.90
C THR A 136 17.65 -11.53 -5.38
N ASP A 137 18.39 -12.30 -6.18
CA ASP A 137 18.38 -12.12 -7.63
C ASP A 137 17.00 -12.40 -8.23
N GLU A 138 16.29 -13.41 -7.72
CA GLU A 138 14.90 -13.70 -8.09
C GLU A 138 13.96 -12.55 -7.72
N GLY A 139 14.06 -12.02 -6.49
CA GLY A 139 13.26 -10.89 -6.05
C GLY A 139 13.47 -9.65 -6.91
N ALA A 140 14.71 -9.35 -7.27
CA ALA A 140 15.04 -8.25 -8.17
C ALA A 140 14.55 -8.50 -9.60
N ALA A 141 14.72 -9.70 -10.13
CA ALA A 141 14.23 -10.07 -11.46
C ALA A 141 12.71 -9.87 -11.58
N ARG A 142 11.94 -10.27 -10.55
CA ARG A 142 10.49 -10.04 -10.51
C ARG A 142 10.11 -8.57 -10.42
N MET A 143 10.84 -7.78 -9.63
CA MET A 143 10.62 -6.33 -9.53
C MET A 143 10.85 -5.64 -10.89
N MET A 144 11.94 -5.98 -11.58
CA MET A 144 12.23 -5.46 -12.93
C MET A 144 11.12 -5.83 -13.91
N ALA A 145 10.76 -7.13 -13.98
CA ALA A 145 9.71 -7.60 -14.87
C ALA A 145 8.34 -6.93 -14.59
N TYR A 146 8.01 -6.68 -13.32
CA TYR A 146 6.82 -5.94 -12.93
C TYR A 146 6.84 -4.50 -13.48
N PHE A 147 7.95 -3.77 -13.28
CA PHE A 147 8.04 -2.38 -13.73
C PHE A 147 8.08 -2.27 -15.25
N ASP A 148 8.70 -3.21 -15.95
CA ASP A 148 8.66 -3.30 -17.41
C ASP A 148 7.22 -3.49 -17.91
N ALA A 149 6.46 -4.39 -17.29
CA ALA A 149 5.05 -4.61 -17.63
C ALA A 149 4.18 -3.38 -17.34
N VAL A 150 4.43 -2.67 -16.23
CA VAL A 150 3.74 -1.40 -15.92
C VAL A 150 4.07 -0.32 -16.94
N ASN A 151 5.34 -0.20 -17.35
CA ASN A 151 5.76 0.76 -18.36
C ASN A 151 5.08 0.49 -19.71
N ASN A 152 5.03 -0.78 -20.14
CA ASN A 152 4.35 -1.17 -21.37
C ASN A 152 2.86 -0.81 -21.32
N ALA A 153 2.19 -1.10 -20.19
CA ALA A 153 0.79 -0.73 -19.99
C ALA A 153 0.55 0.79 -20.07
N TRP A 154 1.48 1.58 -19.51
CA TRP A 154 1.40 3.04 -19.54
C TRP A 154 1.55 3.59 -20.97
N VAL A 155 2.54 3.09 -21.71
CA VAL A 155 2.77 3.49 -23.12
C VAL A 155 1.55 3.13 -23.99
N ASP A 156 0.97 1.95 -23.82
CA ASP A 156 -0.22 1.52 -24.56
C ASP A 156 -1.42 2.41 -24.29
N GLN A 157 -1.59 2.87 -23.05
CA GLN A 157 -2.66 3.80 -22.69
C GLN A 157 -2.47 5.17 -23.33
N GLN A 158 -1.24 5.70 -23.34
CA GLN A 158 -0.95 6.98 -24.01
C GLN A 158 -1.19 6.93 -25.52
N ARG A 159 -0.85 5.81 -26.18
CA ARG A 159 -1.13 5.64 -27.61
C ARG A 159 -2.61 5.58 -27.95
N ARG A 160 -3.46 5.15 -27.02
CA ARG A 160 -4.93 5.12 -27.22
C ARG A 160 -5.59 6.47 -27.00
N ALA A 161 -4.93 7.36 -26.25
CA ALA A 161 -5.42 8.71 -25.94
C ALA A 161 -4.97 9.78 -26.97
N ALA A 162 -4.04 9.43 -27.87
CA ALA A 162 -3.54 10.27 -28.97
C ALA A 162 -4.24 9.91 -30.29
#